data_AF-A0A7D3WXM8-F1
#
_entry.id   AF-A0A7D3WXM8-F1
#
_cell.length_a   1.000
_cell.length_b   1.000
_cell.length_c   1.000
_cell.angle_alpha   90.00
_cell.angle_beta   90.00
_cell.angle_gamma   90.00
#
_symmetry.space_group_name_H-M   'P 1'
#
loop_
_entity.id
_entity.type
_entity.pdbx_description
1 polymer ?
#
loop_
_entity_poly.entity_id
_entity_poly.type
_entity_poly.pdbx_seq_one_letter_code
_entity_poly.pdbx_strand_id
1 'polypeptide(L)'
;MNTTLPAPQATRTGLLIGGHALAQLGSSRHTEDVDYLINDPGTREMFLHDEAANVDYINANGHQFFAAVWKAEAGNKTGRATPQSLLELKAFAFVQHCLNRKFQKADDAEYDIKFLVRTFGLKKLKIAPKFLGAGELHEVNRVIASTRV
;
A
#
# COMPACT_ATOMS: atom_id res chain seq x y z
N MET A 1 8.68 43.22 -4.16
CA MET A 1 8.19 42.08 -3.37
C MET A 1 8.84 40.84 -3.96
N ASN A 2 9.72 40.20 -3.21
CA ASN A 2 10.54 39.10 -3.70
C ASN A 2 9.77 37.79 -3.47
N THR A 3 9.10 37.27 -4.49
CA THR A 3 8.44 35.96 -4.45
C THR A 3 9.48 34.89 -4.74
N THR A 4 10.20 34.45 -3.71
CA THR A 4 10.89 33.16 -3.77
C THR A 4 9.80 32.08 -3.84
N LEU A 5 9.61 31.53 -5.04
CA LEU A 5 8.93 30.25 -5.22
C LEU A 5 9.59 29.24 -4.28
N PRO A 6 8.82 28.41 -3.54
CA PRO A 6 9.41 27.37 -2.73
C PRO A 6 10.29 26.49 -3.61
N ALA A 7 11.50 26.19 -3.13
CA ALA A 7 12.43 25.30 -3.81
C ALA A 7 11.73 23.99 -4.19
N PRO A 8 12.06 23.38 -5.34
CA PRO A 8 11.48 22.10 -5.73
C PRO A 8 11.72 21.11 -4.59
N GLN A 9 10.63 20.62 -3.98
CA GLN A 9 10.72 19.58 -2.96
C GLN A 9 11.47 18.43 -3.59
N ALA A 10 12.61 18.06 -2.99
CA ALA A 10 13.40 16.93 -3.43
C ALA A 10 12.45 15.73 -3.62
N THR A 11 12.36 15.22 -4.84
CA THR A 11 11.55 14.05 -5.17
C THR A 11 11.89 12.95 -4.18
N ARG A 12 11.00 12.72 -3.20
CA ARG A 12 11.15 11.62 -2.25
C ARG A 12 11.19 10.34 -3.06
N THR A 13 12.34 9.66 -3.07
CA THR A 13 12.46 8.36 -3.75
C THR A 13 11.54 7.37 -3.05
N GLY A 14 10.37 7.14 -3.66
CA GLY A 14 9.33 6.28 -3.13
C GLY A 14 9.01 5.12 -4.07
N LEU A 15 8.41 4.08 -3.50
CA LEU A 15 7.84 2.97 -4.27
C LEU A 15 6.36 3.25 -4.48
N LEU A 16 5.93 3.29 -5.74
CA LEU A 16 4.52 3.41 -6.07
C LEU A 16 3.76 2.20 -5.52
N ILE A 17 2.71 2.48 -4.74
CA ILE A 17 1.82 1.50 -4.12
C ILE A 17 0.36 1.85 -4.44
N GLY A 18 -0.58 1.28 -3.67
CA GLY A 18 -1.99 1.68 -3.75
C GLY A 18 -2.69 1.23 -5.02
N GLY A 19 -3.81 1.90 -5.34
CA GLY A 19 -4.61 1.57 -6.51
C GLY A 19 -3.89 1.90 -7.82
N HIS A 20 -3.11 2.98 -7.86
CA HIS A 20 -2.40 3.39 -9.07
C HIS A 20 -1.31 2.37 -9.46
N ALA A 21 -0.58 1.80 -8.48
CA ALA A 21 0.32 0.68 -8.74
C ALA A 21 -0.41 -0.54 -9.34
N LEU A 22 -1.61 -0.84 -8.85
CA LEU A 22 -2.42 -1.97 -9.34
C LEU A 22 -2.97 -1.71 -10.74
N ALA A 23 -3.36 -0.48 -11.06
CA ALA A 23 -3.78 -0.11 -12.40
C ALA A 23 -2.65 -0.33 -13.43
N GLN A 24 -1.40 0.03 -13.08
CA GLN A 24 -0.24 -0.27 -13.93
C GLN A 24 0.07 -1.78 -14.08
N LEU A 25 -0.50 -2.62 -13.21
CA LEU A 25 -0.42 -4.08 -13.28
C LEU A 25 -1.63 -4.69 -14.02
N GLY A 26 -2.58 -3.89 -14.49
CA GLY A 26 -3.76 -4.33 -15.22
C GLY A 26 -5.05 -4.45 -14.40
N SER A 27 -5.09 -3.91 -13.17
CA SER A 27 -6.35 -3.80 -12.44
C SER A 27 -7.30 -2.84 -13.16
N SER A 28 -8.58 -3.20 -13.26
CA SER A 28 -9.60 -2.34 -13.86
C SER A 28 -10.25 -1.38 -12.86
N ARG A 29 -9.84 -1.39 -11.59
CA ARG A 29 -10.35 -0.43 -10.60
C ARG A 29 -9.71 0.93 -10.87
N HIS A 30 -10.55 1.92 -11.19
CA HIS A 30 -10.09 3.29 -11.40
C HIS A 30 -9.75 3.96 -10.06
N THR A 31 -8.69 4.76 -10.05
CA THR A 31 -8.30 5.62 -8.93
C THR A 31 -7.50 6.79 -9.48
N GLU A 32 -7.72 7.97 -8.92
CA GLU A 32 -6.93 9.17 -9.20
C GLU A 32 -5.85 9.38 -8.13
N ASP A 33 -6.06 8.83 -6.93
CA ASP A 33 -5.11 8.89 -5.82
C ASP A 33 -3.81 8.14 -6.16
N VAL A 34 -2.68 8.80 -5.90
CA VAL A 34 -1.34 8.26 -6.08
C VAL A 34 -0.70 8.08 -4.71
N ASP A 35 -0.38 6.83 -4.38
CA ASP A 35 0.23 6.46 -3.10
C ASP A 35 1.70 6.04 -3.30
N TYR A 36 2.60 6.56 -2.46
CA TYR A 36 3.98 6.10 -2.38
C TYR A 36 4.32 5.57 -0.99
N LEU A 37 5.02 4.43 -0.94
CA LEU A 37 5.75 4.00 0.25
C LEU A 37 7.12 4.68 0.23
N ILE A 38 7.48 5.37 1.30
CA ILE A 38 8.78 6.03 1.48
C ILE A 38 9.40 5.59 2.80
N ASN A 39 10.68 5.91 3.01
CA ASN A 39 11.32 5.79 4.32
C ASN A 39 12.03 7.10 4.66
N ASP A 40 11.28 8.03 5.25
CA ASP A 40 11.77 9.34 5.65
C ASP A 40 12.23 9.29 7.13
N PRO A 41 13.54 9.28 7.42
CA PRO A 41 14.05 9.22 8.79
C PRO A 41 13.83 10.53 9.56
N GLY A 42 13.52 11.64 8.88
CA GLY A 42 13.32 12.95 9.48
C GLY A 42 12.01 13.09 10.26
N THR A 43 11.06 12.18 10.06
CA THR A 43 9.78 12.16 10.78
C THR A 43 9.32 10.74 11.09
N ARG A 44 8.52 10.60 12.15
CA ARG A 44 7.79 9.35 12.48
C ARG A 44 6.31 9.42 12.12
N GLU A 45 5.87 10.51 11.52
CA GLU A 45 4.51 10.61 10.99
C GLU A 45 4.33 9.56 9.88
N MET A 46 3.28 8.75 10.01
CA MET A 46 3.03 7.59 9.17
C MET A 46 2.36 7.94 7.84
N PHE A 47 1.47 8.93 7.85
CA PHE A 47 0.74 9.38 6.66
C PHE A 47 1.08 10.84 6.42
N LEU A 48 1.62 11.14 5.25
CA LEU A 48 1.95 12.49 4.82
C LEU A 48 1.18 12.74 3.52
N HIS A 49 0.43 13.82 3.44
CA HIS A 49 -0.32 14.18 2.24
C HIS A 49 0.28 15.44 1.61
N ASP A 50 0.54 15.39 0.31
CA ASP A 50 0.88 16.55 -0.51
C ASP A 50 -0.36 17.00 -1.28
N GLU A 51 -1.02 18.03 -0.77
CA GLU A 51 -2.24 18.60 -1.33
C GLU A 51 -2.02 19.16 -2.75
N ALA A 52 -0.84 19.70 -3.04
CA ALA A 52 -0.57 20.35 -4.32
C ALA A 52 -0.43 19.33 -5.45
N ALA A 53 0.14 18.16 -5.15
CA ALA A 53 0.31 17.07 -6.09
C ALA A 53 -0.81 16.02 -6.04
N ASN A 54 -1.70 16.10 -5.04
CA ASN A 54 -2.67 15.05 -4.69
C ASN A 54 -2.00 13.67 -4.51
N VAL A 55 -0.90 13.65 -3.75
CA VAL A 55 -0.09 12.44 -3.51
C VAL A 55 -0.07 12.10 -2.03
N ASP A 56 -0.36 10.85 -1.72
CA ASP A 56 -0.23 10.29 -0.37
C ASP A 56 1.09 9.55 -0.22
N TYR A 57 1.81 9.82 0.87
CA TYR A 57 3.02 9.13 1.25
C TYR A 57 2.80 8.35 2.55
N ILE A 58 3.05 7.05 2.49
CA ILE A 58 3.12 6.17 3.65
C ILE A 58 4.57 6.06 4.07
N ASN A 59 4.90 6.56 5.26
CA ASN A 59 6.25 6.54 5.78
C ASN A 59 6.53 5.25 6.56
N ALA A 60 7.45 4.44 6.03
CA ALA A 60 7.96 3.23 6.65
C ALA A 60 8.59 3.48 8.03
N ASN A 61 9.20 4.64 8.26
CA ASN A 61 9.79 4.99 9.55
C ASN A 61 8.72 5.23 10.64
N GLY A 62 7.47 5.48 10.25
CA GLY A 62 6.36 5.72 11.17
C GLY A 62 5.67 4.46 11.69
N HIS A 63 5.88 3.29 11.07
CA HIS A 63 5.19 2.06 11.47
C HIS A 63 5.93 0.77 11.08
N GLN A 64 6.00 -0.18 12.02
CA GLN A 64 6.80 -1.41 11.86
C GLN A 64 6.35 -2.30 10.69
N PHE A 65 5.04 -2.36 10.40
CA PHE A 65 4.54 -3.10 9.23
C PHE A 65 5.06 -2.48 7.92
N PHE A 66 4.98 -1.16 7.77
CA PHE A 66 5.46 -0.47 6.57
C PHE A 66 6.99 -0.52 6.44
N ALA A 67 7.72 -0.47 7.56
CA ALA A 67 9.16 -0.76 7.60
C ALA A 67 9.50 -2.16 7.09
N ALA A 68 8.72 -3.18 7.48
CA ALA A 68 8.94 -4.55 7.03
C ALA A 68 8.68 -4.71 5.52
N VAL A 69 7.63 -4.07 4.99
CA VAL A 69 7.36 -4.04 3.54
C VAL A 69 8.48 -3.31 2.79
N TRP A 70 8.87 -2.12 3.25
CA TRP A 70 9.98 -1.35 2.65
C TRP A 70 11.27 -2.16 2.58
N LYS A 71 11.62 -2.85 3.68
CA LYS A 71 12.81 -3.72 3.74
C LYS A 71 12.71 -4.90 2.76
N ALA A 72 11.52 -5.48 2.56
CA ALA A 72 11.32 -6.58 1.62
C ALA A 72 11.50 -6.13 0.16
N GLU A 73 11.33 -4.85 -0.12
CA GLU A 73 11.54 -4.21 -1.42
C GLU A 73 12.97 -3.67 -1.62
N ALA A 74 13.90 -3.98 -0.70
CA ALA A 74 15.29 -3.54 -0.83
C ALA A 74 15.91 -4.01 -2.16
N GLY A 75 16.44 -3.05 -2.93
CA GLY A 75 17.02 -3.31 -4.25
C GLY A 75 16.01 -3.35 -5.40
N ASN A 76 14.71 -3.12 -5.15
CA ASN A 76 13.74 -2.91 -6.21
C ASN A 76 14.04 -1.59 -6.96
N LYS A 77 14.26 -1.70 -8.27
CA LYS A 77 14.58 -0.57 -9.17
C LYS A 77 13.43 -0.20 -10.11
N THR A 78 12.28 -0.87 -9.99
CA THR A 78 11.14 -0.68 -10.91
C THR A 78 10.31 0.56 -10.60
N GLY A 79 10.52 1.21 -9.44
CA GLY A 79 9.74 2.36 -9.00
C GLY A 79 8.34 2.02 -8.48
N ARG A 80 7.96 0.74 -8.45
CA ARG A 80 6.66 0.24 -8.00
C ARG A 80 6.84 -0.98 -7.11
N ALA A 81 6.04 -1.12 -6.05
CA ALA A 81 6.09 -2.31 -5.19
C ALA A 81 5.75 -3.58 -5.97
N THR A 82 6.35 -4.71 -5.56
CA THR A 82 6.04 -6.01 -6.17
C THR A 82 4.59 -6.42 -5.91
N PRO A 83 4.00 -7.31 -6.74
CA PRO A 83 2.67 -7.85 -6.48
C PRO A 83 2.52 -8.48 -5.08
N GLN A 84 3.57 -9.12 -4.57
CA GLN A 84 3.55 -9.66 -3.20
C GLN A 84 3.42 -8.55 -2.17
N SER A 85 4.23 -7.49 -2.24
CA SER A 85 4.15 -6.38 -1.28
C SER A 85 2.83 -5.61 -1.39
N LEU A 86 2.30 -5.44 -2.59
CA LEU A 86 0.96 -4.89 -2.79
C LEU A 86 -0.12 -5.75 -2.11
N LEU A 87 0.02 -7.08 -2.16
CA LEU A 87 -0.88 -7.99 -1.46
C LEU A 87 -0.77 -7.82 0.06
N GLU A 88 0.45 -7.70 0.61
CA GLU A 88 0.64 -7.42 2.04
C GLU A 88 -0.04 -6.10 2.45
N LEU A 89 0.19 -5.03 1.69
CA LEU A 89 -0.36 -3.71 1.95
C LEU A 89 -1.88 -3.71 1.89
N LYS A 90 -2.49 -4.38 0.90
CA LYS A 90 -3.94 -4.47 0.75
C LYS A 90 -4.59 -5.36 1.81
N ALA A 91 -3.93 -6.45 2.20
CA ALA A 91 -4.34 -7.28 3.34
C ALA A 91 -4.41 -6.46 4.64
N PHE A 92 -3.36 -5.68 4.92
CA PHE A 92 -3.34 -4.82 6.10
C PHE A 92 -4.40 -3.72 6.01
N ALA A 93 -4.50 -3.04 4.86
CA ALA A 93 -5.49 -1.98 4.63
C ALA A 93 -6.93 -2.48 4.77
N PHE A 94 -7.25 -3.67 4.25
CA PHE A 94 -8.56 -4.30 4.39
C PHE A 94 -8.97 -4.41 5.86
N VAL A 95 -8.11 -4.97 6.71
CA VAL A 95 -8.37 -5.10 8.15
C VAL A 95 -8.55 -3.73 8.79
N GLN A 96 -7.64 -2.79 8.53
CA GLN A 96 -7.73 -1.44 9.11
C GLN A 96 -9.01 -0.72 8.67
N HIS A 97 -9.48 -0.90 7.44
CA HIS A 97 -10.73 -0.31 6.97
C HIS A 97 -11.96 -0.97 7.61
N CYS A 98 -11.95 -2.28 7.84
CA CYS A 98 -12.99 -2.97 8.60
C CYS A 98 -13.07 -2.45 10.05
N LEU A 99 -11.94 -2.38 10.76
CA LEU A 99 -11.87 -1.90 12.15
C LEU A 99 -12.34 -0.44 12.27
N ASN A 100 -12.00 0.39 11.29
CA ASN A 100 -12.41 1.80 11.24
C ASN A 100 -13.80 2.03 10.64
N ARG A 101 -14.56 0.96 10.32
CA ARG A 101 -15.91 1.00 9.72
C ARG A 101 -15.96 1.77 8.38
N LYS A 102 -14.85 1.79 7.64
CA LYS A 102 -14.74 2.37 6.29
C LYS A 102 -15.04 1.30 5.24
N PHE A 103 -16.25 0.75 5.25
CA PHE A 103 -16.58 -0.47 4.49
C PHE A 103 -16.38 -0.36 2.98
N GLN A 104 -16.69 0.80 2.37
CA GLN A 104 -16.39 0.99 0.95
C GLN A 104 -14.89 0.80 0.63
N LYS A 105 -14.00 1.33 1.47
CA LYS A 105 -12.55 1.15 1.29
C LYS A 105 -12.10 -0.28 1.60
N ALA A 106 -12.82 -0.98 2.49
CA ALA A 106 -12.57 -2.41 2.72
C ALA A 106 -12.95 -3.23 1.49
N ASP A 107 -14.10 -2.95 0.86
CA ASP A 107 -14.53 -3.61 -0.37
C ASP A 107 -13.54 -3.38 -1.52
N ASP A 108 -13.03 -2.16 -1.66
CA ASP A 108 -11.98 -1.84 -2.64
C ASP A 108 -10.69 -2.61 -2.37
N ALA A 109 -10.28 -2.73 -1.10
CA ALA A 109 -9.12 -3.52 -0.72
C ALA A 109 -9.33 -5.02 -0.97
N GLU A 110 -10.54 -5.54 -0.72
CA GLU A 110 -10.92 -6.92 -1.04
C GLU A 110 -10.86 -7.19 -2.54
N TYR A 111 -11.37 -6.27 -3.36
CA TYR A 111 -11.27 -6.33 -4.82
C TYR A 111 -9.79 -6.40 -5.26
N ASP A 112 -8.96 -5.52 -4.73
CA ASP A 112 -7.53 -5.44 -5.04
C ASP A 112 -6.79 -6.74 -4.63
N ILE A 113 -7.13 -7.33 -3.48
CA ILE A 113 -6.62 -8.65 -3.06
C ILE A 113 -7.01 -9.72 -4.09
N LYS A 114 -8.29 -9.78 -4.48
CA LYS A 114 -8.78 -10.77 -5.44
C LYS A 114 -8.07 -10.65 -6.79
N PHE A 115 -7.85 -9.42 -7.27
CA PHE A 115 -7.08 -9.15 -8.48
C PHE A 115 -5.65 -9.72 -8.38
N LEU A 116 -4.93 -9.39 -7.31
CA LEU A 116 -3.56 -9.86 -7.12
C LEU A 116 -3.45 -11.39 -7.05
N VAL A 117 -4.40 -12.04 -6.38
CA VAL A 117 -4.47 -13.51 -6.26
C VAL A 117 -4.74 -14.16 -7.62
N ARG A 118 -5.68 -13.62 -8.41
CA ARG A 118 -6.04 -14.15 -9.75
C ARG A 118 -4.92 -13.96 -10.76
N THR A 119 -4.39 -12.75 -10.85
CA THR A 119 -3.47 -12.37 -11.92
C THR A 119 -2.06 -12.91 -11.67
N PHE A 120 -1.62 -12.98 -10.41
CA PHE A 120 -0.24 -13.37 -10.06
C PHE A 120 -0.14 -14.69 -9.29
N GLY A 121 -1.26 -15.39 -9.07
CA GLY A 121 -1.28 -16.69 -8.38
C GLY A 121 -0.83 -16.63 -6.92
N LEU A 122 -0.91 -15.44 -6.28
CA LEU A 122 -0.44 -15.26 -4.91
C LEU A 122 -1.41 -15.93 -3.93
N LYS A 123 -0.91 -16.80 -3.06
CA LYS A 123 -1.74 -17.58 -2.12
C LYS A 123 -1.38 -17.44 -0.66
N LYS A 124 -0.31 -16.71 -0.35
CA LYS A 124 0.22 -16.60 1.01
C LYS A 124 0.72 -15.20 1.29
N LEU A 125 0.45 -14.73 2.49
CA LEU A 125 1.06 -13.54 3.06
C LEU A 125 2.36 -13.92 3.78
N LYS A 126 3.36 -13.05 3.70
CA LYS A 126 4.70 -13.23 4.28
C LYS A 126 4.99 -12.23 5.40
N ILE A 127 4.35 -11.06 5.35
CA ILE A 127 4.65 -9.93 6.23
C ILE A 127 3.46 -9.63 7.14
N ALA A 128 2.27 -9.39 6.57
CA ALA A 128 1.05 -9.03 7.30
C ALA A 128 0.70 -9.98 8.48
N PRO A 129 0.91 -11.31 8.42
CA PRO A 129 0.62 -12.21 9.54
C PRO A 129 1.39 -11.90 10.84
N LYS A 130 2.50 -11.16 10.76
CA LYS A 130 3.29 -10.75 11.93
C LYS A 130 2.70 -9.53 12.65
N PHE A 131 1.75 -8.85 12.02
CA PHE A 131 1.22 -7.55 12.47
C PHE A 131 -0.31 -7.56 12.62
N LEU A 132 -0.96 -8.68 12.30
CA LEU A 132 -2.41 -8.85 12.40
C LEU A 132 -2.73 -9.91 13.46
N GLY A 133 -3.83 -9.71 14.18
CA GLY A 133 -4.39 -10.69 15.10
C GLY A 133 -4.94 -11.91 14.37
N ALA A 134 -5.12 -13.02 15.10
CA ALA A 134 -5.57 -14.29 14.50
C ALA A 134 -6.94 -14.17 13.78
N GLY A 135 -7.88 -13.43 14.36
CA GLY A 135 -9.19 -13.18 13.75
C GLY A 135 -9.10 -12.32 12.49
N GLU A 136 -8.29 -11.27 12.52
CA GLU A 136 -8.05 -10.39 11.37
C GLU A 136 -7.40 -11.16 10.20
N LEU A 137 -6.40 -11.97 10.53
CA LEU A 137 -5.72 -12.82 9.56
C LEU A 137 -6.66 -13.89 8.98
N HIS A 138 -7.59 -14.42 9.78
CA HIS A 138 -8.59 -15.36 9.30
C HIS A 138 -9.45 -14.75 8.19
N GLU A 139 -9.91 -13.51 8.38
CA GLU A 139 -10.74 -12.80 7.38
C GLU A 139 -9.98 -12.60 6.05
N VAL A 140 -8.72 -12.16 6.12
CA VAL A 140 -7.90 -12.00 4.90
C VAL A 140 -7.66 -13.34 4.21
N ASN A 141 -7.32 -14.38 4.97
CA ASN A 141 -7.10 -15.71 4.40
C ASN A 141 -8.37 -16.29 3.76
N ARG A 142 -9.56 -16.00 4.31
CA ARG A 142 -10.84 -16.38 3.70
C ARG A 142 -11.02 -15.73 2.32
N VAL A 143 -10.68 -14.45 2.17
CA VAL A 143 -10.71 -13.76 0.86
C VAL A 143 -9.74 -14.44 -0.11
N ILE A 144 -8.47 -14.66 0.29
CA ILE A 144 -7.46 -15.29 -0.58
C ILE A 144 -7.88 -16.71 -0.99
N ALA A 145 -8.42 -17.50 -0.06
CA ALA A 145 -8.85 -18.87 -0.28
C ALA A 145 -10.10 -18.97 -1.17
N SER A 146 -11.08 -18.07 -0.98
CA SER A 146 -12.29 -18.02 -1.82
C SER A 146 -12.03 -17.53 -3.24
N THR A 147 -10.87 -16.93 -3.48
CA THR A 147 -10.48 -16.45 -4.80
C THR A 147 -9.93 -17.57 -5.67
N ARG A 148 -10.72 -17.98 -6.67
CA ARG A 148 -10.29 -18.89 -7.74
C ARG A 148 -9.22 -18.20 -8.60
N VAL A 149 -8.16 -18.93 -8.94
CA VAL A 149 -7.10 -18.52 -9.89
C VAL A 149 -7.48 -19.04 -11.26
#